data_AF-A0A7X0LHN7-F1
#
_entry.id   AF-A0A7X0LHN7-F1
#
_cell.length_a   1.000
_cell.length_b   1.000
_cell.length_c   1.000
_cell.angle_alpha   90.00
_cell.angle_beta   90.00
_cell.angle_gamma   90.00
#
_symmetry.space_group_name_H-M   'P 1'
#
loop_
_entity.id
_entity.type
_entity.pdbx_description
1 polymer ?
#
loop_
_entity_poly.entity_id
_entity_poly.type
_entity_poly.pdbx_seq_one_letter_code
_entity_poly.pdbx_strand_id
1 'polypeptide(L)' 'MEHLTGAYGVIEAKLANGNWALGERYSVVDPYLAVFYRWGMRMSIDMPKSFPNWTCHARRIEARPAVQRALEQENISLWR' A
#
# COMPACT_ATOMS: atom_id res chain seq x y z
N MET A 1 14.47 11.94 5.20
CA MET A 1 13.00 11.95 5.22
C MET A 1 12.43 12.55 3.93
N GLU A 2 12.95 13.68 3.45
CA GLU A 2 12.48 14.36 2.23
C GLU A 2 12.42 13.47 0.98
N HIS A 3 13.47 12.66 0.72
CA HIS A 3 13.47 11.72 -0.42
C HIS A 3 12.42 10.60 -0.32
N LEU A 4 12.10 10.14 0.88
CA LEU A 4 11.11 9.08 1.10
C LEU A 4 9.70 9.61 0.83
N THR A 5 9.40 10.80 1.36
CA THR A 5 8.10 11.47 1.13
C THR A 5 7.88 11.75 -0.36
N GLY A 6 8.94 12.17 -1.08
CA GLY A 6 8.88 12.34 -2.54
C GLY A 6 8.55 11.04 -3.28
N ALA A 7 9.23 9.93 -2.95
CA ALA A 7 8.95 8.64 -3.56
C ALA A 7 7.53 8.12 -3.26
N TYR A 8 7.05 8.32 -2.03
CA TYR A 8 5.69 7.92 -1.63
C TYR A 8 4.63 8.78 -2.33
N GLY A 9 4.89 10.07 -2.54
CA GLY A 9 4.05 10.96 -3.33
C GLY A 9 3.88 10.50 -4.78
N VAL A 10 4.93 9.93 -5.39
CA VAL A 10 4.83 9.36 -6.75
C VAL A 10 3.90 8.15 -6.79
N ILE A 11 3.94 7.29 -5.78
CA ILE A 11 3.05 6.12 -5.68
C ILE A 11 1.60 6.58 -5.51
N GLU A 12 1.36 7.52 -4.59
CA GLU A 12 0.04 8.11 -4.34
C GLU A 12 -0.56 8.71 -5.61
N ALA A 13 0.21 9.51 -6.35
CA ALA A 13 -0.25 10.14 -7.58
C ALA A 13 -0.58 9.10 -8.68
N LYS A 14 0.18 8.00 -8.77
CA LYS A 14 -0.13 6.92 -9.73
C LYS A 14 -1.41 6.18 -9.39
N LEU A 15 -1.68 5.97 -8.11
CA LEU A 15 -2.87 5.28 -7.62
C LEU A 15 -4.13 6.14 -7.71
N ALA A 16 -4.02 7.45 -7.92
CA ALA A 16 -5.18 8.33 -8.13
C ALA A 16 -5.93 8.03 -9.44
N ASN A 17 -5.25 7.46 -10.45
CA ASN A 17 -5.79 7.28 -11.80
C ASN A 17 -6.24 5.84 -12.13
N GLY A 18 -6.46 5.00 -11.12
CA GLY A 18 -6.85 3.62 -11.37
C GLY A 18 -7.02 2.81 -10.10
N ASN A 19 -7.63 1.65 -10.24
CA ASN A 19 -7.85 0.76 -9.11
C ASN A 19 -6.58 -0.05 -8.72
N TRP A 20 -5.62 -0.17 -9.62
CA TRP A 20 -4.40 -0.93 -9.42
C TRP A 20 -3.18 -0.12 -9.86
N ALA A 21 -1.99 -0.57 -9.45
CA ALA A 21 -0.73 0.15 -9.66
C ALA A 21 -0.41 0.45 -11.13
N LEU A 22 -0.93 -0.37 -12.05
CA LEU A 22 -0.76 -0.24 -13.50
C LEU A 22 -2.09 0.08 -14.22
N GLY A 23 -3.06 0.69 -13.53
CA GLY A 23 -4.34 1.11 -14.07
C GLY A 23 -5.51 0.21 -13.67
N GLU A 24 -6.19 -0.39 -14.64
CA GLU A 24 -7.45 -1.11 -14.40
C GLU A 24 -7.28 -2.58 -13.98
N ARG A 25 -6.08 -3.15 -14.16
CA ARG A 25 -5.83 -4.57 -13.92
C ARG A 25 -4.82 -4.79 -12.81
N TYR A 26 -5.11 -5.77 -11.96
CA TYR A 26 -4.20 -6.26 -10.94
C TYR A 26 -2.94 -6.86 -11.57
N SER A 27 -1.80 -6.64 -10.92
CA SER A 27 -0.47 -7.06 -11.35
C SER A 27 0.40 -7.48 -10.17
N VAL A 28 1.61 -7.97 -10.45
CA VAL A 28 2.61 -8.28 -9.42
C VAL A 28 3.09 -7.04 -8.66
N VAL A 29 2.90 -5.84 -9.22
CA VAL A 29 3.31 -4.58 -8.58
C VAL A 29 2.46 -4.28 -7.36
N ASP A 30 1.17 -4.62 -7.39
CA ASP A 30 0.21 -4.29 -6.34
C ASP A 30 0.56 -4.88 -4.96
N PRO A 31 0.86 -6.18 -4.80
CA PRO A 31 1.28 -6.72 -3.50
C PRO A 31 2.65 -6.18 -3.07
N TYR A 32 3.51 -5.80 -4.02
CA TYR A 32 4.80 -5.19 -3.70
C TYR A 32 4.63 -3.80 -3.05
N LEU A 33 3.65 -3.01 -3.50
CA LEU A 33 3.32 -1.73 -2.86
C LEU A 33 2.84 -1.89 -1.40
N ALA A 34 2.20 -3.01 -1.05
CA ALA A 34 1.77 -3.24 0.34
C ALA A 34 2.95 -3.34 1.33
N VAL A 35 4.13 -3.77 0.86
CA VAL A 35 5.35 -3.84 1.67
C VAL A 35 5.76 -2.43 2.13
N PHE A 36 5.84 -1.48 1.19
CA PHE A 36 6.23 -0.10 1.49
C PHE A 36 5.14 0.65 2.26
N TYR A 37 3.87 0.36 1.99
CA TYR A 37 2.77 0.91 2.77
C TYR A 37 2.92 0.54 4.25
N ARG A 38 3.15 -0.74 4.53
CA ARG A 38 3.38 -1.24 5.89
C ARG A 38 4.63 -0.62 6.54
N TRP A 39 5.71 -0.42 5.79
CA TRP A 39 6.89 0.26 6.32
C TRP A 39 6.58 1.71 6.68
N GLY A 40 5.77 2.42 5.89
CA GLY A 40 5.29 3.76 6.23
C GLY A 40 4.55 3.78 7.57
N MET A 41 3.64 2.83 7.79
CA MET A 41 2.95 2.66 9.08
C MET A 41 3.92 2.42 10.24
N ARG A 42 4.90 1.51 10.06
CA ARG A 42 5.93 1.20 11.07
C ARG A 42 6.88 2.36 11.37
N MET A 43 7.04 3.28 10.42
CA MET A 43 7.79 4.53 10.58
C MET A 43 6.94 5.65 11.21
N SER A 44 5.72 5.33 11.67
CA SER A 44 4.78 6.29 12.26
C SER A 44 4.38 7.44 11.33
N ILE A 45 4.44 7.21 10.01
CA ILE A 45 3.84 8.11 9.03
C ILE A 45 2.32 7.90 9.10
N ASP A 46 1.57 8.98 9.18
CA ASP A 46 0.10 8.94 9.06
C ASP A 46 -0.26 8.65 7.59
N MET A 47 -0.15 7.39 7.19
CA MET A 47 -0.40 6.93 5.82
C MET A 47 -1.84 7.24 5.38
N PRO A 48 -2.89 6.97 6.18
CA PRO A 48 -4.26 7.33 5.80
C PRO A 48 -4.47 8.80 5.49
N LYS A 49 -3.84 9.69 6.27
CA LYS A 49 -3.95 11.14 6.05
C LYS A 49 -3.10 11.63 4.89
N SER A 50 -1.89 11.10 4.75
CA SER A 50 -0.89 11.61 3.81
C SER A 50 -1.02 11.01 2.41
N PHE A 51 -1.51 9.76 2.31
CA PHE A 51 -1.57 8.98 1.06
C PHE A 51 -2.92 8.22 0.94
N PRO A 52 -4.05 8.94 0.82
CA PRO A 52 -5.38 8.33 0.85
C PRO A 52 -5.67 7.36 -0.31
N ASN A 53 -5.15 7.60 -1.51
CA ASN A 53 -5.32 6.68 -2.63
C ASN A 53 -4.55 5.38 -2.40
N TRP A 54 -3.33 5.48 -1.87
CA TRP A 54 -2.55 4.32 -1.47
C TRP A 54 -3.21 3.55 -0.31
N THR A 55 -3.82 4.25 0.66
CA THR A 55 -4.61 3.59 1.70
C THR A 55 -5.83 2.84 1.14
N CYS A 56 -6.52 3.41 0.15
CA CYS A 56 -7.61 2.71 -0.54
C CYS A 56 -7.11 1.44 -1.24
N HIS A 57 -5.97 1.54 -1.93
CA HIS A 57 -5.30 0.41 -2.57
C HIS A 57 -4.88 -0.66 -1.55
N ALA A 58 -4.29 -0.27 -0.41
CA ALA A 58 -3.88 -1.18 0.65
C ALA A 58 -5.06 -1.96 1.24
N ARG A 59 -6.22 -1.31 1.46
CA ARG A 59 -7.46 -1.99 1.88
C ARG A 59 -7.94 -3.01 0.84
N ARG A 60 -7.88 -2.64 -0.44
CA ARG A 60 -8.24 -3.55 -1.54
C ARG A 60 -7.29 -4.75 -1.61
N ILE A 61 -6.00 -4.54 -1.32
CA ILE A 61 -5.01 -5.62 -1.26
C ILE A 61 -5.27 -6.54 -0.06
N GLU A 62 -5.49 -5.99 1.13
CA GLU A 62 -5.80 -6.78 2.33
C GLU A 62 -7.07 -7.61 2.17
N ALA A 63 -8.08 -7.12 1.46
CA ALA A 63 -9.32 -7.86 1.22
C ALA A 63 -9.14 -9.15 0.40
N ARG A 64 -7.98 -9.37 -0.21
CA ARG A 64 -7.73 -10.56 -1.05
C ARG A 64 -7.39 -11.77 -0.18
N PRO A 65 -8.05 -12.94 -0.37
CA PRO A 65 -7.83 -14.12 0.47
C PRO A 65 -6.38 -14.60 0.53
N ALA A 66 -5.63 -14.48 -0.57
CA ALA A 66 -4.21 -14.85 -0.60
C ALA A 66 -3.34 -13.95 0.28
N VAL A 67 -3.69 -12.66 0.38
CA VAL A 67 -2.97 -11.70 1.22
C VAL A 67 -3.30 -11.94 2.69
N GLN A 68 -4.57 -12.17 3.01
CA GLN A 68 -4.99 -12.51 4.39
C GLN A 68 -4.25 -13.74 4.93
N ARG A 69 -4.18 -14.82 4.14
CA ARG A 69 -3.41 -16.02 4.51
C ARG A 69 -1.93 -15.73 4.75
N ALA A 70 -1.32 -14.91 3.90
CA ALA A 70 0.09 -14.54 4.07
C ALA A 70 0.31 -13.69 5.33
N LEU A 71 -0.56 -12.71 5.59
CA LEU A 71 -0.49 -11.88 6.80
C LEU A 71 -0.65 -12.72 8.08
N GLU A 72 -1.58 -13.68 8.06
CA GLU A 72 -1.80 -14.62 9.16
C GLU A 72 -0.60 -15.54 9.38
N GLN A 73 -0.10 -16.19 8.31
CA GLN A 73 1.05 -17.08 8.39
C GLN A 73 2.30 -16.38 8.93
N GLU A 74 2.54 -15.15 8.50
CA GLU A 74 3.69 -14.35 8.93
C GLU A 74 3.43 -13.61 10.26
N ASN A 75 2.23 -13.71 10.83
CA ASN A 75 1.79 -13.01 12.04
C ASN A 75 2.04 -11.49 12.01
N ILE A 76 1.72 -10.86 10.88
CA ILE A 76 1.89 -9.41 10.66
C ILE A 76 0.56 -8.76 10.25
N SER A 77 0.53 -7.42 10.28
CA SER A 77 -0.58 -6.62 9.77
C SER A 77 -0.05 -5.46 8.93
N LEU A 78 -0.85 -4.96 8.01
CA LEU A 78 -0.55 -3.74 7.25
C LEU A 78 -0.78 -2.45 8.04
N TRP A 79 -1.53 -2.50 9.15
CA TRP A 79 -2.02 -1.31 9.84
C TRP A 79 -1.30 -0.97 11.15
N ARG A 80 -0.31 -1.78 11.55
CA ARG A 80 0.46 -1.62 12.79
C ARG A 80 1.92 -2.02 12.59
#